data_AF-A0AAW9CEX1-F1
#
_entry.id   AF-A0AAW9CEX1-F1
#
_cell.length_a   1.000
_cell.length_b   1.000
_cell.length_c   1.000
_cell.angle_alpha   90.00
_cell.angle_beta   90.00
_cell.angle_gamma   90.00
#
_symmetry.space_group_name_H-M   'P 1'
#
loop_
_entity.id
_entity.type
_entity.pdbx_description
1 polymer ?
#
loop_
_entity_poly.entity_id
_entity_poly.type
_entity_poly.pdbx_seq_one_letter_code
_entity_poly.pdbx_strand_id
1 'polypeptide(L)' 'MSERMLSAIQAVEKGARPVFPIMPFSAFPEFMDQLKKALERRAHRFTGK' A
#
# COMPACT_ATOMS: atom_id res chain seq x y z
N MET A 1 -3.01 11.90 4.26
CA MET A 1 -3.30 10.45 4.45
C MET A 1 -3.50 10.12 5.94
N SER A 2 -4.47 9.27 6.30
CA SER A 2 -4.69 8.87 7.70
C SER A 2 -3.69 7.81 8.17
N GLU A 3 -3.48 7.67 9.48
CA GLU A 3 -2.60 6.63 10.06
C GLU A 3 -2.99 5.21 9.63
N ARG A 4 -4.30 4.95 9.51
CA ARG A 4 -4.82 3.65 9.05
C ARG A 4 -4.41 3.35 7.60
N MET A 5 -4.42 4.37 6.74
CA MET A 5 -3.99 4.23 5.36
C MET A 5 -2.50 3.96 5.26
N LEU A 6 -1.67 4.67 6.03
CA LEU A 6 -0.22 4.45 6.07
C LEU A 6 0.12 3.05 6.60
N SER A 7 -0.57 2.61 7.64
CA SER A 7 -0.40 1.25 8.20
C SER A 7 -0.75 0.17 7.18
N ALA A 8 -1.83 0.34 6.41
CA ALA A 8 -2.20 -0.59 5.35
C ALA A 8 -1.13 -0.69 4.24
N ILE A 9 -0.54 0.44 3.83
CA ILE A 9 0.56 0.47 2.85
C ILE A 9 1.79 -0.28 3.39
N GLN A 10 2.22 0.00 4.61
CA GLN A 10 3.37 -0.67 5.23
C GLN A 10 3.16 -2.17 5.41
N ALA A 11 1.93 -2.60 5.73
CA ALA A 11 1.60 -4.02 5.81
C ALA A 11 1.82 -4.72 4.46
N VAL A 12 1.42 -4.09 3.36
CA VAL A 12 1.62 -4.61 1.99
C VAL A 12 3.10 -4.75 1.66
N GLU A 13 3.92 -3.76 2.00
CA GLU A 13 5.37 -3.81 1.81
C GLU A 13 6.02 -4.96 2.57
N LYS A 14 5.55 -5.25 3.78
CA LYS A 14 6.03 -6.37 4.60
C LYS A 14 5.61 -7.73 4.06
N GLY A 15 4.60 -7.77 3.18
CA GLY A 15 4.14 -8.98 2.51
C GLY A 15 2.69 -9.35 2.80
N ALA A 16 1.98 -8.57 3.62
CA ALA A 16 0.55 -8.77 3.87
C ALA A 16 -0.26 -8.55 2.59
N ARG A 17 -1.51 -9.04 2.59
CA ARG A 17 -2.43 -8.77 1.48
C ARG A 17 -2.88 -7.31 1.53
N PRO A 18 -3.11 -6.66 0.38
CA PRO A 18 -3.68 -5.32 0.34
C PRO A 18 -5.05 -5.30 1.01
N VAL A 19 -5.26 -4.34 1.90
CA VAL A 19 -6.57 -4.06 2.51
C VAL A 19 -6.90 -2.61 2.24
N PHE A 20 -8.14 -2.35 1.84
CA PHE A 20 -8.67 -1.00 1.69
C PHE A 20 -9.27 -0.56 3.02
N PRO A 21 -8.60 0.35 3.77
CA PRO A 21 -9.18 0.90 4.99
C PRO A 21 -10.38 1.78 4.65
N ILE A 22 -11.25 2.01 5.63
CA ILE A 22 -12.32 3.01 5.50
C ILE A 22 -11.66 4.39 5.35
N MET A 23 -11.97 5.06 4.24
CA MET A 23 -11.37 6.32 3.84
C MET A 23 -12.35 7.12 2.98
N PRO A 24 -12.25 8.46 2.95
CA PRO A 24 -13.04 9.27 2.03
C PRO A 24 -12.62 8.98 0.58
N PHE A 25 -13.60 8.99 -0.34
CA PHE A 25 -13.35 8.71 -1.76
C PHE A 25 -12.35 9.69 -2.38
N SER A 26 -12.30 10.94 -1.91
CA SER A 26 -11.32 11.94 -2.34
C SER A 26 -9.87 11.53 -2.09
N ALA A 27 -9.61 10.69 -1.09
CA ALA A 27 -8.27 10.18 -0.78
C ALA A 27 -7.92 8.90 -1.55
N PHE A 28 -8.88 8.31 -2.27
CA PHE A 28 -8.71 7.03 -2.97
C PHE A 28 -7.61 7.08 -4.04
N PRO A 29 -7.51 8.11 -4.89
CA PRO A 29 -6.44 8.19 -5.89
C PRO A 29 -5.04 8.21 -5.24
N GLU A 30 -4.86 9.00 -4.18
CA GLU A 30 -3.61 9.08 -3.42
C GLU A 30 -3.23 7.72 -2.81
N PHE A 31 -4.21 7.00 -2.26
CA PHE A 31 -3.99 5.66 -1.72
C PHE A 31 -3.57 4.65 -2.79
N MET A 32 -4.20 4.67 -3.95
CA MET A 32 -3.88 3.75 -5.04
C MET A 32 -2.46 3.96 -5.58
N ASP A 33 -2.00 5.21 -5.69
CA ASP A 33 -0.62 5.53 -6.08
C ASP A 33 0.40 4.96 -5.08
N GLN A 34 0.15 5.15 -3.78
CA GLN A 34 1.01 4.59 -2.73
C GLN A 34 0.97 3.06 -2.68
N LEU A 35 -0.20 2.46 -2.89
CA LEU A 35 -0.37 1.01 -2.93
C LEU A 35 0.40 0.41 -4.11
N LYS A 36 0.35 1.04 -5.28
CA LYS A 36 1.13 0.61 -6.45
C LYS A 36 2.63 0.62 -6.14
N LYS A 37 3.15 1.71 -5.58
CA LYS A 37 4.56 1.84 -5.17
C LYS A 37 4.96 0.76 -4.14
N ALA A 38 4.10 0.47 -3.17
CA ALA A 38 4.34 -0.58 -2.18
C ALA A 38 4.39 -1.98 -2.81
N LEU A 39 3.52 -2.26 -3.78
CA LEU A 39 3.52 -3.53 -4.52
C LEU A 39 4.76 -3.68 -5.40
N GLU A 40 5.21 -2.61 -6.06
CA GLU A 40 6.44 -2.59 -6.85
C GLU A 40 7.68 -2.82 -5.97
N ARG A 41 7.77 -2.12 -4.83
CA ARG A 41 8.84 -2.34 -3.82
C ARG A 41 8.86 -3.78 -3.32
N ARG A 42 7.68 -4.33 -3.04
CA ARG A 42 7.54 -5.75 -2.66
C ARG A 42 8.03 -6.65 -3.78
N ALA A 43 7.58 -6.46 -5.01
CA ALA A 43 7.97 -7.27 -6.16
C ALA A 43 9.49 -7.29 -6.35
N HIS A 44 10.15 -6.13 -6.30
CA HIS A 44 11.61 -6.03 -6.35
C HIS A 44 12.31 -6.79 -5.22
N ARG A 45 11.77 -6.76 -3.99
CA ARG A 45 12.32 -7.56 -2.88
C ARG A 45 12.24 -9.06 -3.14
N PHE A 46 11.22 -9.52 -3.86
CA PHE A 46 11.03 -10.93 -4.19
C PHE A 46 11.79 -11.38 -5.45
N THR A 47 12.03 -10.48 -6.41
CA THR A 47 12.75 -10.78 -7.66
C THR A 47 14.26 -10.53 -7.57
N GLY A 48 14.78 -10.01 -6.46
CA GLY A 48 16.21 -9.85 -6.19
C GLY A 48 16.92 -11.15 -5.79
N LYS A 49 16.70 -12.23 -6.55
CA LYS A 49 17.55 -13.44 -6.55
C LYS A 49 18.34 -13.49 -7.84
#